data_AF-A0A5C6B8Z6-F1
#
_entry.id   AF-A0A5C6B8Z6-F1
#
_cell.length_a   1.000
_cell.length_b   1.000
_cell.length_c   1.000
_cell.angle_alpha   90.00
_cell.angle_beta   90.00
_cell.angle_gamma   90.00
#
_symmetry.space_group_name_H-M   'P 1'
#
loop_
_entity.id
_entity.type
_entity.pdbx_description
1 polymer ?
#
loop_
_entity_poly.entity_id
_entity_poly.type
_entity_poly.pdbx_seq_one_letter_code
_entity_poly.pdbx_strand_id
1 'polypeptide(L)' 'MTLDRSLKVRAGAIKSRNVLTRAERVARLQELDKFNEKDSIVGMPKVRVVKVSLKKKKKVKKEDDK' A
#
# COMPACT_ATOMS: atom_id res chain seq x y z
N MET A 1 -26.80 -22.75 15.70
CA MET A 1 -25.70 -21.87 16.16
C MET A 1 -25.66 -20.62 15.29
N THR A 2 -26.58 -19.69 15.51
CA THR A 2 -26.67 -18.43 14.76
C THR A 2 -25.97 -17.33 15.55
N LEU A 3 -24.85 -16.83 15.03
CA LEU A 3 -24.15 -15.68 15.61
C LEU A 3 -24.91 -14.39 15.29
N ASP A 4 -25.09 -13.53 16.31
CA ASP A 4 -25.65 -12.18 16.11
C ASP A 4 -24.79 -11.36 15.15
N ARG A 5 -25.42 -10.46 14.38
CA ARG A 5 -24.75 -9.71 13.31
C ARG A 5 -23.66 -8.77 13.84
N SER A 6 -23.74 -8.35 15.11
CA SER A 6 -22.70 -7.58 15.79
C SER A 6 -21.50 -8.42 16.25
N LEU A 7 -21.72 -9.71 16.53
CA LEU A 7 -20.71 -10.68 16.98
C LEU A 7 -19.99 -11.38 15.82
N LYS A 8 -20.42 -11.14 14.59
CA LYS A 8 -19.78 -11.68 13.40
C LYS A 8 -18.43 -11.00 13.18
N VAL A 9 -17.34 -11.74 13.41
CA VAL A 9 -15.98 -11.33 13.04
C VAL A 9 -15.97 -11.05 11.55
N ARG A 10 -15.99 -9.77 11.16
CA ARG A 10 -15.72 -9.36 9.78
C ARG A 10 -14.26 -9.69 9.55
N ALA A 11 -13.98 -10.69 8.71
CA ALA A 11 -12.64 -11.06 8.30
C ALA A 11 -11.80 -9.79 8.11
N GLY A 12 -10.66 -9.75 8.81
CA GLY A 12 -9.88 -8.55 9.08
C GLY A 12 -9.84 -7.64 7.87
N ALA A 13 -10.31 -6.41 8.05
CA ALA A 13 -10.37 -5.43 6.98
C ALA A 13 -9.05 -5.46 6.19
N ILE A 14 -9.14 -5.76 4.89
CA ILE A 14 -8.01 -5.72 3.94
C ILE A 14 -7.62 -4.25 3.81
N LYS A 15 -7.01 -3.72 4.87
CA LYS A 15 -6.54 -2.35 4.96
C LYS A 15 -5.15 -2.34 4.37
N SER A 16 -4.90 -1.34 3.54
CA SER A 16 -3.54 -1.03 3.13
C SER A 16 -2.69 -0.74 4.37
N ARG A 17 -1.50 -1.35 4.42
CA ARG A 17 -0.54 -1.09 5.50
C ARG A 17 0.03 0.32 5.35
N ASN A 18 0.50 0.86 6.47
CA ASN A 18 1.14 2.18 6.49
C ASN A 18 2.62 2.13 6.07
N VAL A 19 3.29 1.00 6.30
CA VAL A 19 4.73 0.80 6.05
C VAL A 19 4.91 -0.44 5.17
N LEU A 20 5.90 -0.38 4.28
CA LEU A 20 6.31 -1.48 3.40
C LEU A 20 6.76 -2.73 4.20
N THR A 21 6.72 -3.91 3.57
CA THR A 21 7.32 -5.12 4.13
C THR A 21 8.82 -4.93 4.35
N ARG A 22 9.46 -5.81 5.13
CA ARG A 22 10.90 -5.77 5.32
C ARG A 22 11.66 -5.88 3.98
N ALA A 23 11.26 -6.81 3.11
CA ALA A 23 11.88 -7.00 1.80
C ALA A 23 11.70 -5.77 0.89
N GLU A 24 10.48 -5.22 0.82
CA GLU A 24 10.18 -4.00 0.07
C GLU A 24 10.97 -2.79 0.61
N ARG A 25 11.18 -2.69 1.93
CA ARG A 25 11.98 -1.63 2.53
C ARG A 25 13.45 -1.73 2.16
N VAL A 26 14.02 -2.93 2.18
CA VAL A 26 15.42 -3.16 1.76
C VAL A 26 15.59 -2.68 0.32
N ALA A 27 14.74 -3.16 -0.59
CA ALA A 27 14.78 -2.75 -2.00
C ALA A 27 14.66 -1.23 -2.15
N ARG A 28 13.70 -0.60 -1.46
CA ARG A 28 13.51 0.85 -1.51
C ARG A 28 14.67 1.66 -0.95
N LEU A 29 15.36 1.15 0.07
CA LEU A 29 16.50 1.86 0.66
C LEU A 29 17.78 1.64 -0.14
N GLN A 30 17.92 0.49 -0.81
CA GLN A 30 18.96 0.25 -1.81
C GLN A 30 18.80 1.21 -3.00
N GLU A 31 17.58 1.39 -3.52
CA GLU A 31 17.28 2.39 -4.56
C GLU A 31 17.65 3.84 -4.17
N LEU A 32 17.69 4.14 -2.87
CA LEU A 32 17.98 5.47 -2.35
C LEU A 32 19.42 5.62 -1.86
N ASP A 33 20.27 4.61 -2.06
CA ASP A 33 21.65 4.53 -1.53
C ASP A 33 21.74 4.73 -0.01
N LYS A 34 20.68 4.34 0.72
CA LYS A 34 20.56 4.47 2.19
C LYS A 34 20.69 3.14 2.93
N PHE A 35 20.97 2.06 2.21
CA PHE A 35 21.14 0.74 2.78
C PHE A 35 22.15 -0.07 1.97
N ASN A 36 23.19 -0.55 2.64
CA ASN A 36 24.17 -1.49 2.11
C ASN A 36 23.96 -2.88 2.73
N GLU A 37 24.46 -3.91 2.06
CA GLU A 37 24.35 -5.30 2.54
C GLU A 37 25.08 -5.56 3.87
N LYS A 38 26.05 -4.71 4.21
CA LYS A 38 26.78 -4.75 5.47
C LYS A 38 26.03 -4.09 6.63
N ASP A 39 24.97 -3.33 6.33
CA ASP A 39 24.20 -2.63 7.34
C ASP A 39 23.24 -3.57 8.06
N SER A 40 22.96 -3.27 9.33
CA SER A 40 22.06 -4.09 10.12
C SER A 40 20.64 -4.06 9.56
N ILE A 41 20.06 -5.25 9.41
CA ILE A 41 18.68 -5.45 8.97
C ILE A 41 17.69 -5.14 10.11
N VAL A 42 18.19 -4.96 11.35
CA VAL A 42 17.40 -4.61 12.54
C VAL A 42 17.55 -3.12 12.81
N GLY A 43 16.44 -2.40 13.05
CA GLY A 43 16.46 -0.95 13.24
C GLY A 43 16.38 -0.12 11.94
N MET A 44 16.26 -0.76 10.78
CA MET A 44 16.09 -0.11 9.48
C MET A 44 14.94 0.92 9.47
N PRO A 45 15.10 2.08 8.80
CA PRO A 45 14.08 3.12 8.74
C PRO A 45 12.74 2.62 8.19
N LYS A 46 11.65 3.23 8.67
CA LYS A 46 10.29 2.91 8.23
C LYS A 46 10.00 3.63 6.90
N VAL A 47 9.73 2.87 5.85
CA VAL A 47 9.36 3.42 4.53
C VAL A 47 7.85 3.29 4.33
N ARG A 48 7.17 4.42 4.07
CA ARG A 48 5.72 4.49 3.89
C ARG A 48 5.28 3.86 2.56
N VAL A 49 4.12 3.22 2.54
CA VAL A 49 3.45 2.81 1.29
C VAL A 49 2.98 4.05 0.52
N VAL A 50 3.41 4.21 -0.73
CA VAL A 50 3.01 5.35 -1.57
C VAL A 50 1.54 5.18 -1.97
N LYS A 51 0.70 6.14 -1.56
CA LYS A 51 -0.70 6.19 -1.97
C LYS A 51 -0.81 6.96 -3.28
N VAL A 52 -0.95 6.26 -4.38
CA VAL A 52 -1.15 6.89 -5.69
C VAL A 52 -2.59 7.41 -5.78
N SER A 53 -2.77 8.73 -5.68
CA SER A 53 -4.05 9.37 -5.97
C SER A 53 -4.19 9.57 -7.47
N LEU A 54 -4.83 8.63 -8.17
CA LEU A 54 -5.18 8.82 -9.56
C LEU A 54 -6.24 9.93 -9.66
N LYS A 55 -5.90 11.09 -10.24
CA LYS A 55 -6.90 12.08 -10.65
C LYS A 55 -7.80 11.41 -11.69
N LYS A 56 -9.12 11.36 -11.44
CA LYS A 56 -10.09 10.82 -12.40
C LYS A 56 -9.87 11.50 -13.75
N LYS A 57 -9.59 10.74 -14.80
CA LYS A 57 -9.59 11.26 -16.18
C LYS A 57 -10.99 11.81 -16.46
N LYS A 58 -11.07 13.06 -16.92
CA LYS A 58 -12.33 13.68 -17.37
C LYS A 58 -12.85 12.82 -18.52
N LYS A 59 -14.07 12.28 -18.40
CA LYS A 59 -14.72 11.55 -19.51
C LYS A 59 -14.84 12.53 -20.68
N VAL A 60 -14.10 12.31 -21.75
CA VAL A 60 -14.33 12.99 -23.02
C VAL A 60 -15.67 12.46 -23.53
N LYS A 61 -16.67 13.34 -23.65
CA LYS A 61 -17.92 13.00 -24.33
C LYS A 61 -17.53 12.69 -25.78
N LYS A 62 -17.81 11.46 -26.24
CA LYS A 62 -17.82 11.19 -27.68
C LYS A 62 -18.97 12.01 -28.26
N GLU A 63 -18.66 12.86 -29.22
CA GLU A 63 -19.64 13.43 -30.13
C GLU A 63 -20.08 12.30 -31.07
N ASP A 64 -21.16 11.62 -30.70
CA ASP A 64 -22.04 10.95 -31.65
C ASP A 64 -23.21 11.92 -31.87
N ASP A 65 -23.11 12.72 -32.94
CA ASP A 65 -24.27 13.27 -33.65
C ASP A 65 -23.84 13.69 -35.07
N LYS A 66 -23.88 12.71 -35.98
CA LYS A 66 -24.24 12.87 -37.40
C LYS A 66 -24.52 11.51 -38.02
#